data_AF-A0A3C2DFW6-F1
#
_entry.id   AF-A0A3C2DFW6-F1
#
_cell.length_a   1.000
_cell.length_b   1.000
_cell.length_c   1.000
_cell.angle_alpha   90.00
_cell.angle_beta   90.00
_cell.angle_gamma   90.00
#
_symmetry.space_group_name_H-M   'P 1'
#
loop_
_entity.id
_entity.type
_entity.pdbx_description
1 polymer ?
#
loop_
_entity_poly.entity_id
_entity_poly.type
_entity_poly.pdbx_seq_one_letter_code
_entity_poly.pdbx_strand_id
1 'polypeptide(L)'
;MNDLIVLLLSGPNLNLLGDRDPLIYGSDTLTHHVSEATIAAEERGLVIEHVQSNHEGELVDAIHSARGRCVGIIINPGAFTHYAWAIHDALAAFDGPIVEVHLSNPAAREPWR
;
A
#
# COMPACT_ATOMS: atom_id res chain seq x y z
N MET A 1 24.30 6.97 8.13
CA MET A 1 23.86 6.33 6.87
C MET A 1 22.48 6.90 6.58
N ASN A 2 22.20 7.28 5.34
CA ASN A 2 20.84 7.67 4.96
C ASN A 2 20.06 6.36 4.81
N ASP A 3 19.00 6.17 5.60
CA ASP A 3 18.17 4.98 5.48
C ASP A 3 17.49 4.96 4.11
N LEU A 4 17.44 3.79 3.47
CA LEU A 4 16.76 3.60 2.18
C LEU A 4 15.29 3.26 2.45
N ILE A 5 14.44 4.28 2.41
CA ILE A 5 13.04 4.19 2.82
C ILE A 5 12.15 3.72 1.66
N VAL A 6 11.31 2.73 1.91
CA VAL A 6 10.19 2.33 1.04
C VAL A 6 8.88 2.70 1.73
N LEU A 7 8.04 3.46 1.03
CA LEU A 7 6.71 3.81 1.52
C LEU A 7 5.72 2.70 1.14
N LEU A 8 5.14 2.04 2.13
CA LEU A 8 4.06 1.08 1.98
C LEU A 8 2.71 1.78 2.22
N LEU A 9 1.84 1.76 1.21
CA LEU A 9 0.52 2.39 1.25
C LEU A 9 -0.58 1.34 1.25
N SER A 10 -1.53 1.50 2.15
CA SER A 10 -2.72 0.66 2.26
C SER A 10 -3.99 1.52 2.14
N GLY A 11 -4.73 1.27 1.07
CA GLY A 11 -5.96 1.95 0.75
C GLY A 11 -7.15 1.60 1.64
N PRO A 12 -8.38 1.88 1.16
CA PRO A 12 -9.55 1.88 1.98
C PRO A 12 -9.97 0.45 2.33
N ASN A 13 -10.52 0.30 3.55
CA ASN A 13 -10.99 -0.92 4.17
C ASN A 13 -9.92 -1.97 4.49
N LEU A 14 -8.65 -1.75 4.14
CA LEU A 14 -7.59 -2.69 4.51
C LEU A 14 -7.33 -2.72 6.03
N ASN A 15 -7.72 -1.68 6.76
CA ASN A 15 -7.74 -1.69 8.22
C ASN A 15 -8.70 -2.72 8.83
N LEU A 16 -9.63 -3.27 8.04
CA LEU A 16 -10.60 -4.28 8.49
C LEU A 16 -10.14 -5.72 8.20
N LEU A 17 -8.91 -5.91 7.72
CA LEU A 17 -8.32 -7.23 7.56
C LEU A 17 -8.22 -7.92 8.93
N GLY A 18 -8.64 -9.20 8.99
CA GLY A 18 -8.73 -9.98 10.22
C GLY A 18 -10.03 -9.78 11.03
N ASP A 19 -10.82 -8.73 10.78
CA ASP A 19 -12.09 -8.47 11.48
C ASP A 19 -13.31 -9.10 10.79
N ARG A 20 -13.15 -9.57 9.55
CA ARG A 20 -14.19 -10.30 8.79
C ARG A 20 -14.12 -11.79 9.09
N ASP A 21 -15.20 -12.53 8.79
CA ASP A 21 -15.32 -13.96 9.06
C ASP A 21 -14.00 -14.71 8.70
N PRO A 22 -13.21 -15.14 9.72
CA PRO A 22 -11.87 -15.68 9.50
C PRO A 22 -11.87 -16.94 8.65
N LEU A 23 -13.00 -17.68 8.63
CA LEU A 23 -13.16 -18.89 7.82
C LEU A 23 -13.18 -18.59 6.31
N ILE A 24 -13.50 -17.35 5.92
CA ILE A 24 -13.62 -16.93 4.52
C ILE A 24 -12.41 -16.09 4.09
N TYR A 25 -11.90 -15.22 4.96
CA TYR A 25 -10.92 -14.19 4.59
C TYR A 25 -9.52 -14.38 5.18
N GLY A 26 -9.33 -15.41 6.01
CA GLY A 26 -8.11 -15.59 6.80
C GLY A 26 -8.10 -14.71 8.06
N SER A 27 -7.17 -15.00 8.97
CA SER A 27 -6.99 -14.26 10.24
C SER A 27 -5.92 -13.18 10.18
N ASP A 28 -5.25 -13.04 9.03
CA ASP A 28 -4.12 -12.13 8.92
C ASP A 28 -4.62 -10.68 8.92
N THR A 29 -4.12 -9.92 9.88
CA THR A 29 -4.43 -8.50 10.03
C THR A 29 -3.53 -7.67 9.13
N LEU A 30 -3.91 -6.42 8.87
CA LEU A 30 -3.03 -5.49 8.18
C LEU A 30 -1.67 -5.36 8.90
N THR A 31 -1.69 -5.30 10.24
CA THR A 31 -0.49 -5.23 11.06
C THR A 31 0.43 -6.43 10.84
N HIS A 32 -0.12 -7.63 10.66
CA HIS A 32 0.68 -8.82 10.34
C HIS A 32 1.38 -8.67 8.99
N HIS A 33 0.66 -8.28 7.93
CA HIS A 33 1.27 -8.06 6.62
C HIS A 33 2.33 -6.97 6.61
N VAL A 34 2.12 -5.88 7.35
CA VAL A 34 3.12 -4.80 7.50
C VAL A 34 4.36 -5.33 8.22
N SER A 35 4.19 -6.13 9.28
CA SER A 35 5.31 -6.76 9.99
C SER A 35 6.15 -7.66 9.08
N GLU A 36 5.50 -8.52 8.28
CA GLU A 36 6.19 -9.38 7.31
C GLU A 36 6.94 -8.57 6.25
N ALA A 37 6.33 -7.50 5.74
CA ALA A 37 6.97 -6.59 4.79
C ALA A 37 8.19 -5.87 5.42
N THR A 38 8.09 -5.44 6.67
CA THR A 38 9.18 -4.81 7.41
C THR A 38 10.35 -5.77 7.61
N ILE A 39 10.09 -7.01 8.05
CA ILE A 39 11.15 -8.03 8.22
C ILE A 39 11.87 -8.27 6.88
N ALA A 40 11.11 -8.45 5.79
CA ALA A 40 11.71 -8.65 4.46
C ALA A 40 12.52 -7.42 3.98
N ALA A 41 12.09 -6.21 4.32
CA ALA A 41 12.81 -4.97 3.98
C ALA A 41 14.12 -4.85 4.76
N GLU A 42 14.10 -5.14 6.06
CA GLU A 42 15.27 -5.09 6.95
C GLU A 42 16.38 -6.05 6.49
N GLU A 43 16.03 -7.26 6.06
CA GLU A 43 16.97 -8.24 5.47
C GLU A 43 17.73 -7.69 4.25
N ARG A 44 17.18 -6.66 3.60
CA ARG A 44 17.72 -6.01 2.39
C ARG A 44 18.30 -4.62 2.68
N GLY A 45 18.38 -4.20 3.95
CA GLY A 45 18.86 -2.89 4.36
C GLY A 45 17.92 -1.74 3.98
N LEU A 46 16.62 -2.03 3.85
CA LEU A 46 15.56 -1.07 3.57
C LEU A 46 14.73 -0.83 4.85
N VAL A 47 14.07 0.32 4.93
CA VAL A 47 13.14 0.67 6.03
C VAL A 47 11.74 0.86 5.45
N ILE A 48 10.73 0.27 6.11
CA ILE A 48 9.32 0.50 5.76
C ILE A 48 8.77 1.69 6.54
N GLU A 49 8.27 2.69 5.82
CA GLU A 49 7.29 3.66 6.34
C GLU A 49 5.90 3.19 5.89
N HIS A 50 4.95 3.02 6.80
CA HIS A 50 3.60 2.53 6.46
C HIS A 50 2.54 3.61 6.71
N VAL A 51 1.65 3.78 5.74
CA VAL A 51 0.42 4.58 5.87
C VAL A 51 -0.76 3.75 5.42
N GLN A 52 -1.78 3.65 6.27
CA GLN A 52 -3.10 3.18 5.89
C GLN A 52 -4.09 4.33 5.96
N SER A 53 -4.94 4.49 4.94
CA SER A 53 -6.04 5.43 5.01
C SER A 53 -7.28 4.99 4.23
N ASN A 54 -8.44 5.41 4.74
CA ASN A 54 -9.73 5.35 4.05
C ASN A 54 -10.02 6.63 3.24
N HIS A 55 -9.15 7.63 3.33
CA HIS A 55 -9.29 8.93 2.69
C HIS A 55 -8.29 9.06 1.55
N GLU A 56 -8.80 9.33 0.34
CA GLU A 56 -7.98 9.50 -0.87
C GLU A 56 -6.89 10.57 -0.69
N GLY A 57 -7.26 11.71 -0.11
CA GLY A 57 -6.35 12.83 0.11
C GLY A 57 -5.15 12.51 1.00
N GLU A 58 -5.32 11.66 2.02
CA GLU A 58 -4.21 11.27 2.89
C GLU A 58 -3.18 10.40 2.16
N LEU A 59 -3.64 9.55 1.24
CA LEU A 59 -2.73 8.76 0.39
C LEU A 59 -2.00 9.65 -0.62
N VAL A 60 -2.70 10.62 -1.21
CA VAL A 60 -2.09 11.62 -2.11
C VAL A 60 -1.01 12.41 -1.37
N ASP A 61 -1.30 12.89 -0.16
CA ASP A 61 -0.34 13.64 0.65
C ASP A 61 0.86 12.78 1.06
N ALA A 62 0.63 11.49 1.40
CA ALA A 62 1.71 10.55 1.67
C ALA A 62 2.62 10.37 0.45
N ILE A 63 2.06 10.20 -0.75
CA ILE A 63 2.82 10.11 -2.01
C ILE A 63 3.63 11.37 -2.27
N HIS A 64 3.02 12.55 -2.12
CA HIS A 64 3.74 13.82 -2.28
C HIS A 64 4.89 13.95 -1.29
N SER A 65 4.68 13.57 -0.04
CA SER A 65 5.70 13.64 1.00
C SER A 65 6.90 12.73 0.68
N ALA A 66 6.69 11.60 -0.01
CA ALA A 66 7.71 10.60 -0.32
C ALA A 66 8.76 11.08 -1.32
N ARG A 67 8.42 12.09 -2.14
CA ARG A 67 9.29 12.62 -3.19
C ARG A 67 10.59 13.14 -2.61
N GLY A 68 11.71 12.69 -3.17
CA GLY A 68 13.06 13.06 -2.71
C GLY A 68 13.52 12.42 -1.39
N ARG A 69 12.68 11.57 -0.76
CA ARG A 69 13.03 10.84 0.49
C ARG A 69 12.99 9.33 0.33
N CYS A 70 11.95 8.81 -0.32
CA CYS A 70 11.74 7.38 -0.46
C CYS A 70 12.37 6.86 -1.76
N VAL A 71 12.95 5.67 -1.69
CA VAL A 71 13.54 4.97 -2.84
C VAL A 71 12.53 4.14 -3.61
N GLY A 72 11.30 4.01 -3.12
CA GLY A 72 10.22 3.30 -3.79
C GLY A 72 8.88 3.41 -3.05
N ILE A 73 7.80 3.10 -3.76
CA ILE A 73 6.45 3.00 -3.21
C ILE A 73 5.89 1.61 -3.51
N ILE A 74 5.32 0.97 -2.50
CA ILE A 74 4.47 -0.21 -2.65
C ILE A 74 3.07 0.21 -2.24
N ILE A 75 2.07 -0.02 -3.08
CA ILE A 75 0.69 0.40 -2.80
C ILE A 75 -0.29 -0.75 -3.03
N ASN A 76 -1.10 -1.04 -2.02
CA ASN A 76 -2.38 -1.70 -2.21
C ASN A 76 -3.47 -0.62 -2.15
N PRO A 77 -3.95 -0.11 -3.29
CA PRO A 77 -4.94 0.97 -3.32
C PRO A 77 -6.34 0.51 -2.90
N GLY A 78 -6.56 -0.78 -2.65
CA GLY A 78 -7.88 -1.34 -2.39
C GLY A 78 -8.87 -0.95 -3.51
N ALA A 79 -10.05 -0.47 -3.12
CA ALA A 79 -11.05 -0.05 -4.09
C ALA A 79 -10.65 1.19 -4.91
N PHE A 80 -9.67 1.98 -4.46
CA PHE A 80 -9.27 3.20 -5.16
C PHE A 80 -8.62 2.93 -6.52
N THR A 81 -8.06 1.73 -6.77
CA THR A 81 -7.47 1.40 -8.08
C THR A 81 -8.47 1.59 -9.23
N HIS A 82 -9.77 1.41 -8.97
CA HIS A 82 -10.79 1.42 -10.02
C HIS A 82 -11.28 2.83 -10.40
N TYR A 83 -11.01 3.87 -9.59
CA TYR A 83 -11.61 5.18 -9.81
C TYR A 83 -10.84 6.41 -9.30
N ALA A 84 -9.83 6.24 -8.44
CA ALA A 84 -9.14 7.36 -7.81
C ALA A 84 -8.03 7.91 -8.72
N TRP A 85 -8.42 8.71 -9.70
CA TRP A 85 -7.48 9.36 -10.61
C TRP A 85 -6.50 10.31 -9.89
N ALA A 86 -6.87 10.90 -8.76
CA ALA A 86 -5.94 11.75 -8.02
C ALA A 86 -4.76 10.97 -7.43
N ILE A 87 -4.98 9.71 -7.00
CA ILE A 87 -3.88 8.82 -6.58
C ILE A 87 -3.00 8.46 -7.79
N HIS A 88 -3.60 8.18 -8.95
CA HIS A 88 -2.85 7.89 -10.17
C HIS A 88 -1.92 9.04 -10.54
N ASP A 89 -2.43 10.27 -10.58
CA ASP A 89 -1.65 11.46 -10.92
C ASP A 89 -0.57 11.76 -9.88
N ALA A 90 -0.86 11.54 -8.59
CA ALA A 90 0.14 11.68 -7.53
C ALA A 90 1.29 10.67 -7.68
N LEU A 91 0.97 9.41 -7.98
CA LEU A 91 1.96 8.36 -8.24
C LEU A 91 2.78 8.66 -9.49
N ALA A 92 2.17 9.18 -10.56
CA ALA A 92 2.88 9.57 -11.78
C ALA A 92 3.92 10.68 -11.56
N ALA A 93 3.80 11.46 -10.48
CA ALA A 93 4.76 12.51 -10.09
C ALA A 93 5.89 12.01 -9.18
N PHE A 94 5.92 10.72 -8.81
CA PHE A 94 6.99 10.11 -8.03
C PHE A 94 8.06 9.51 -8.96
N ASP A 95 9.32 9.92 -8.78
CA ASP A 95 10.42 9.56 -9.70
C ASP A 95 10.95 8.11 -9.51
N GLY A 96 10.61 7.46 -8.39
CA GLY A 96 11.08 6.13 -8.04
C GLY A 96 10.17 4.99 -8.53
N PRO A 97 10.58 3.73 -8.30
CA PRO A 97 9.77 2.56 -8.62
C PRO A 97 8.47 2.54 -7.80
N ILE A 98 7.39 2.14 -8.46
CA ILE A 98 6.05 1.98 -7.89
C ILE A 98 5.59 0.56 -8.16
N VAL A 99 5.17 -0.15 -7.12
CA VAL A 99 4.64 -1.51 -7.21
C VAL A 99 3.22 -1.53 -6.66
N GLU A 100 2.26 -1.80 -7.52
CA GLU A 100 0.88 -2.06 -7.11
C GLU A 100 0.70 -3.52 -6.70
N VAL A 101 0.04 -3.76 -5.56
CA VAL A 101 -0.23 -5.11 -5.04
C VAL A 101 -1.70 -5.24 -4.63
N HIS A 102 -2.24 -6.46 -4.81
CA HIS A 102 -3.59 -6.81 -4.39
C HIS A 102 -3.55 -8.16 -3.67
N LEU A 103 -4.18 -8.25 -2.48
CA LEU A 103 -4.22 -9.50 -1.71
C LEU A 103 -5.03 -10.59 -2.42
N SER A 104 -6.11 -10.21 -3.10
CA SER A 104 -6.92 -11.09 -3.95
C SER A 104 -6.64 -10.82 -5.41
N ASN A 105 -6.83 -11.82 -6.29
CA ASN A 105 -6.81 -11.61 -7.73
C ASN A 105 -8.04 -10.80 -8.20
N PRO A 106 -7.91 -9.52 -8.59
CA PRO A 106 -9.05 -8.71 -9.01
C PRO A 106 -9.67 -9.22 -10.32
N ALA A 107 -8.85 -9.75 -11.24
CA ALA A 107 -9.30 -10.26 -12.54
C ALA A 107 -10.17 -11.52 -12.46
N ALA A 108 -10.18 -12.21 -11.31
CA ALA A 108 -11.05 -13.35 -11.05
C ALA A 108 -12.41 -12.95 -10.44
N ARG A 109 -12.68 -11.64 -10.33
CA ARG A 109 -13.85 -11.08 -9.65
C ARG A 109 -14.73 -10.32 -10.64
N GLU A 110 -15.64 -9.49 -10.11
CA GLU A 110 -16.62 -8.79 -10.93
C GLU A 110 -15.96 -7.84 -11.95
N PRO A 111 -16.54 -7.61 -13.14
CA PRO A 111 -15.87 -6.88 -14.25
C PRO A 111 -15.49 -5.43 -13.97
N TRP A 112 -16.00 -4.84 -12.89
CA TRP A 112 -15.64 -3.49 -12.44
C TRP A 112 -14.46 -3.48 -11.46
N ARG A 113 -13.74 -4.60 -11.35
CA ARG A 113 -12.50 -4.74 -10.57
C ARG A 113 -11.29 -4.89 -11.47
#